data_AF-A0AAF0EZG7-F1
#
_entry.id   AF-A0AAF0EZG7-F1
#
_cell.length_a   1.000
_cell.length_b   1.000
_cell.length_c   1.000
_cell.angle_alpha   90.00
_cell.angle_beta   90.00
_cell.angle_gamma   90.00
#
_symmetry.space_group_name_H-M   'P 1'
#
loop_
_entity.id
_entity.type
_entity.pdbx_description
1 polymer ?
#
loop_
_entity_poly.entity_id
_entity_poly.type
_entity_poly.pdbx_seq_one_letter_code
_entity_poly.pdbx_strand_id
1 'polypeptide(L)'
;MDHRARFGFLQRRSYAPQLSVDIPAEIARQTKCTVFTLIPLPPALLYDPFTARIERSEAVSDAQFLGHLELEKAVGWAGEGAYEDEVRRTWWERNDFQDPDLAPPAARLESCHGKACEHTALLLELDPATNTAELDVHLNVPLHVRYHAAQARDADVLPADPPAAHDGSAWGRATHALAHAQHRWQQFTDSYLARWTHTQYEHVPLLANNAGPVVFASCSEPPDPMIWEETAPAQLLHGEHAHLLAELNGALATQTSPLYTPIAASYTDEPTSAEVPIGNAALYPAVLLMTLLAVLFATRAVVKSVRHAASV
;
A
#
# COMPACT_ATOMS: atom_id res chain seq x y z
N MET A 1 26.28 -15.66 18.23
CA MET A 1 24.99 -15.94 17.57
C MET A 1 24.37 -14.59 17.25
N ASP A 2 23.70 -14.47 16.12
CA ASP A 2 23.13 -13.18 15.71
C ASP A 2 21.79 -12.99 16.44
N HIS A 3 21.76 -12.15 17.47
CA HIS A 3 20.57 -11.92 18.31
C HIS A 3 19.61 -10.90 17.68
N ARG A 4 19.51 -10.89 16.34
CA ARG A 4 18.72 -9.91 15.60
C ARG A 4 17.55 -10.59 14.93
N ALA A 5 16.37 -10.00 15.06
CA ALA A 5 15.24 -10.37 14.21
C ALA A 5 15.59 -10.04 12.76
N ARG A 6 15.23 -10.94 11.85
CA ARG A 6 15.39 -10.74 10.40
C ARG A 6 14.03 -10.52 9.77
N PHE A 7 13.96 -9.73 8.73
CA PHE A 7 12.73 -9.61 7.95
C PHE A 7 13.01 -9.53 6.45
N GLY A 8 11.99 -9.81 5.64
CA GLY A 8 12.07 -9.83 4.18
C GLY A 8 10.70 -9.79 3.52
N PHE A 9 10.65 -9.69 2.19
CA PHE A 9 9.40 -9.60 1.44
C PHE A 9 9.25 -10.74 0.45
N LEU A 10 8.28 -11.62 0.70
CA LEU A 10 7.85 -12.64 -0.25
C LEU A 10 6.91 -12.02 -1.28
N GLN A 11 6.97 -12.53 -2.51
CA GLN A 11 6.15 -12.05 -3.63
C GLN A 11 6.26 -10.53 -3.85
N ARG A 12 7.45 -9.96 -3.66
CA ARG A 12 7.71 -8.52 -3.62
C ARG A 12 7.13 -7.71 -4.79
N ARG A 13 7.06 -8.27 -6.00
CA ARG A 13 6.52 -7.62 -7.21
C ARG A 13 5.01 -7.82 -7.42
N SER A 14 4.31 -8.35 -6.42
CA SER A 14 2.87 -8.58 -6.41
C SER A 14 2.13 -7.39 -5.80
N TYR A 15 0.84 -7.23 -6.13
CA TYR A 15 -0.07 -6.36 -5.38
C TYR A 15 -0.46 -6.91 -4.00
N ALA A 16 -0.07 -8.15 -3.70
CA ALA A 16 -0.26 -8.79 -2.41
C ALA A 16 1.06 -9.41 -1.90
N PRO A 17 2.07 -8.58 -1.56
CA PRO A 17 3.32 -9.08 -0.99
C PRO A 17 3.07 -9.61 0.44
N GLN A 18 3.98 -10.45 0.94
CA GLN A 18 3.96 -10.87 2.34
C GLN A 18 5.24 -10.42 3.03
N LEU A 19 5.12 -9.76 4.17
CA LEU A 19 6.26 -9.47 5.04
C LEU A 19 6.54 -10.71 5.87
N SER A 20 7.74 -11.25 5.74
CA SER A 20 8.25 -12.34 6.57
C SER A 20 9.11 -11.75 7.68
N VAL A 21 8.88 -12.15 8.92
CA VAL A 21 9.68 -11.76 10.10
C VAL A 21 10.11 -13.02 10.84
N ASP A 22 11.42 -13.19 10.97
CA ASP A 22 12.06 -14.29 11.69
C ASP A 22 12.58 -13.74 13.02
N ILE A 23 12.01 -14.25 14.12
CA ILE A 23 12.35 -13.84 15.49
C ILE A 23 13.16 -14.97 16.14
N PRO A 24 14.43 -14.72 16.51
CA PRO A 24 15.27 -15.72 17.16
C PRO A 24 14.63 -16.28 18.43
N ALA A 25 14.79 -17.58 18.67
CA ALA A 25 14.25 -18.25 19.85
C ALA A 25 14.69 -17.61 21.18
N GLU A 26 15.87 -16.97 21.26
CA GLU A 26 16.32 -16.25 22.46
C GLU A 26 15.49 -14.99 22.77
N ILE A 27 14.97 -14.34 21.72
CA ILE A 27 14.07 -13.19 21.84
C ILE A 27 12.64 -13.66 22.12
N ALA A 28 12.18 -14.71 21.44
CA ALA A 28 10.83 -15.23 21.62
C ALA A 28 10.61 -15.93 22.98
N ARG A 29 11.64 -16.63 23.51
CA ARG A 29 11.53 -17.40 24.76
C ARG A 29 11.64 -16.53 26.01
N GLN A 30 10.62 -15.72 26.26
CA GLN A 30 10.53 -14.87 27.46
C GLN A 30 9.29 -15.25 28.27
N THR A 31 9.44 -16.23 29.16
CA THR A 31 8.31 -16.85 29.90
C THR A 31 7.59 -15.91 30.89
N LYS A 32 8.21 -14.78 31.25
CA LYS A 32 7.63 -13.75 32.13
C LYS A 32 7.25 -12.47 31.37
N CYS A 33 7.25 -12.55 30.04
CA CYS A 33 6.98 -11.43 29.17
C CYS A 33 5.89 -11.78 28.16
N THR A 34 5.19 -10.74 27.73
CA THR A 34 4.40 -10.77 26.50
C THR A 34 5.26 -10.14 25.41
N VAL A 35 5.49 -10.87 24.32
CA VAL A 35 6.32 -10.41 23.19
C VAL A 35 5.42 -9.88 22.10
N PHE A 36 5.82 -8.76 21.51
CA PHE A 36 5.11 -8.05 20.48
C PHE A 36 6.01 -7.79 19.27
N THR A 37 5.40 -7.65 18.10
CA THR A 37 6.04 -7.11 16.89
C THR A 37 5.22 -5.94 16.39
N LEU A 38 5.83 -4.75 16.36
CA LEU A 38 5.27 -3.56 15.73
C LEU A 38 5.80 -3.44 14.31
N ILE A 39 4.92 -3.32 13.33
CA ILE A 39 5.25 -3.24 11.91
C ILE A 39 4.81 -1.88 11.38
N PRO A 40 5.73 -0.92 11.23
CA PRO A 40 5.44 0.36 10.58
C PRO A 40 5.17 0.15 9.09
N LEU A 41 4.00 0.58 8.62
CA LEU A 41 3.59 0.47 7.22
C LEU A 41 3.71 1.82 6.51
N PRO A 42 4.36 1.90 5.33
CA PRO A 42 4.35 3.09 4.51
C PRO A 42 2.98 3.30 3.83
N PRO A 43 2.69 4.50 3.30
CA PRO A 43 1.42 4.82 2.66
C PRO A 43 1.03 3.92 1.51
N ALA A 44 1.99 3.24 0.88
CA ALA A 44 1.75 2.36 -0.26
C ALA A 44 1.39 0.93 0.12
N LEU A 45 1.53 0.55 1.40
CA LEU A 45 1.14 -0.76 1.90
C LEU A 45 0.00 -0.63 2.92
N LEU A 46 -0.89 -1.60 2.92
CA LEU A 46 -1.88 -1.77 3.98
C LEU A 46 -1.96 -3.23 4.41
N TYR A 47 -2.41 -3.42 5.65
CA TYR A 47 -2.88 -4.69 6.17
C TYR A 47 -4.41 -4.68 6.12
N ASP A 48 -5.03 -5.68 5.49
CA ASP A 48 -6.48 -5.82 5.45
C ASP A 48 -6.94 -6.80 6.55
N PRO A 49 -7.44 -6.31 7.70
CA PRO A 49 -7.82 -7.17 8.82
C PRO A 49 -9.01 -8.08 8.49
N PHE A 50 -9.81 -7.78 7.45
CA PHE A 50 -11.00 -8.54 7.12
C PHE A 50 -10.68 -9.83 6.35
N THR A 51 -9.63 -9.79 5.53
CA THR A 51 -9.25 -10.89 4.64
C THR A 51 -8.01 -11.65 5.12
N ALA A 52 -7.03 -10.97 5.72
CA ALA A 52 -5.78 -11.56 6.16
C ALA A 52 -5.92 -12.54 7.34
N ARG A 53 -6.61 -12.10 8.41
CA ARG A 53 -6.82 -12.84 9.67
C ARG A 53 -5.55 -13.52 10.20
N ILE A 54 -4.48 -12.76 10.41
CA ILE A 54 -3.19 -13.27 10.86
C ILE A 54 -3.23 -13.94 12.23
N GLU A 55 -4.23 -13.63 13.05
CA GLU A 55 -4.52 -14.24 14.35
C GLU A 55 -4.94 -15.71 14.24
N ARG A 56 -5.18 -16.21 13.01
CA ARG A 56 -5.33 -17.65 12.73
C ARG A 56 -4.00 -18.38 12.57
N SER A 57 -2.88 -17.66 12.52
CA SER A 57 -1.56 -18.29 12.56
C SER A 57 -1.28 -18.80 13.97
N GLU A 58 -0.52 -19.89 14.09
CA GLU A 58 -0.16 -20.46 15.41
C GLU A 58 0.76 -19.54 16.23
N ALA A 59 1.33 -18.50 15.62
CA ALA A 59 2.34 -17.63 16.22
C ALA A 59 1.79 -16.30 16.76
N VAL A 60 0.56 -15.94 16.46
CA VAL A 60 -0.03 -14.63 16.81
C VAL A 60 -1.32 -14.83 17.59
N SER A 61 -1.39 -14.31 18.82
CA SER A 61 -2.59 -14.37 19.66
C SER A 61 -3.56 -13.23 19.39
N ASP A 62 -3.04 -12.04 19.08
CA ASP A 62 -3.83 -10.85 18.80
C ASP A 62 -3.13 -9.97 17.75
N ALA A 63 -3.93 -9.25 16.95
CA ALA A 63 -3.41 -8.27 16.01
C ALA A 63 -4.26 -7.00 16.03
N GLN A 64 -3.60 -5.87 16.21
CA GLN A 64 -4.23 -4.56 16.30
C GLN A 64 -3.68 -3.65 15.22
N PHE A 65 -4.59 -3.12 14.41
CA PHE A 65 -4.28 -2.10 13.41
C PHE A 65 -4.26 -0.71 14.07
N LEU A 66 -3.18 0.03 13.83
CA LEU A 66 -2.98 1.40 14.34
C LEU A 66 -3.04 2.39 13.16
N GLY A 67 -3.86 3.42 13.30
CA GLY A 67 -4.05 4.49 12.33
C GLY A 67 -5.38 4.40 11.56
N HIS A 68 -5.45 5.12 10.44
CA HIS A 68 -6.65 5.16 9.60
C HIS A 68 -6.66 4.01 8.59
N LEU A 69 -7.71 3.19 8.62
CA LEU A 69 -7.90 2.14 7.62
C LEU A 69 -8.60 2.74 6.39
N GLU A 70 -7.90 2.76 5.26
CA GLU A 70 -8.43 3.25 3.98
C GLU A 70 -8.04 2.29 2.85
N LEU A 71 -8.99 1.42 2.50
CA LEU A 71 -8.81 0.32 1.55
C LEU A 71 -9.00 0.75 0.09
N GLU A 72 -9.75 1.81 -0.16
CA GLU A 72 -10.26 2.15 -1.51
C GLU A 72 -9.53 3.35 -2.12
N LYS A 73 -9.05 4.28 -1.29
CA LYS A 73 -8.36 5.47 -1.82
C LYS A 73 -6.94 5.18 -2.28
N ALA A 74 -6.55 5.86 -3.35
CA ALA A 74 -5.19 5.87 -3.85
C ALA A 74 -4.21 6.48 -2.84
N VAL A 75 -2.92 6.16 -3.01
CA VAL A 75 -1.84 6.83 -2.25
C VAL A 75 -1.87 8.35 -2.50
N GLY A 76 -1.69 9.16 -1.46
CA GLY A 76 -1.72 10.62 -1.52
C GLY A 76 -3.08 11.25 -1.24
N TRP A 77 -4.09 10.45 -0.87
CA TRP A 77 -5.45 10.91 -0.57
C TRP A 77 -5.57 11.82 0.65
N ALA A 78 -4.58 11.86 1.54
CA ALA A 78 -4.61 12.74 2.72
C ALA A 78 -3.92 14.09 2.46
N GLY A 79 -3.52 14.38 1.21
CA GLY A 79 -2.92 15.65 0.82
C GLY A 79 -3.90 16.83 0.78
N GLU A 80 -3.36 18.06 0.85
CA GLU A 80 -4.14 19.29 0.65
C GLU A 80 -4.83 19.26 -0.71
N GLY A 81 -6.17 19.38 -0.71
CA GLY A 81 -7.01 19.34 -1.91
C GLY A 81 -7.79 18.04 -2.15
N ALA A 82 -7.60 16.99 -1.34
CA ALA A 82 -8.32 15.73 -1.45
C ALA A 82 -9.66 15.65 -0.66
N TYR A 83 -10.10 16.78 -0.10
CA TYR A 83 -11.34 16.93 0.66
C TYR A 83 -12.49 17.42 -0.23
N GLU A 84 -12.97 16.59 -1.16
CA GLU A 84 -14.28 16.84 -1.80
C GLU A 84 -15.14 15.57 -1.99
N ASP A 85 -14.85 14.49 -1.24
CA ASP A 85 -15.75 13.32 -1.20
C ASP A 85 -16.44 13.22 0.17
N GLU A 86 -17.49 14.01 0.36
CA GLU A 86 -18.58 13.77 1.33
C GLU A 86 -19.45 12.57 0.91
N VAL A 87 -18.85 11.51 0.36
CA VAL A 87 -19.57 10.29 0.03
C VAL A 87 -19.83 9.55 1.35
N ARG A 88 -21.11 9.34 1.68
CA ARG A 88 -21.57 8.51 2.79
C ARG A 88 -20.81 7.19 2.79
N ARG A 89 -19.87 7.06 3.72
CA ARG A 89 -19.06 5.86 3.93
C ARG A 89 -19.96 4.65 4.21
N THR A 90 -19.64 3.53 3.59
CA THR A 90 -20.40 2.28 3.74
C THR A 90 -20.00 1.55 5.03
N TRP A 91 -20.83 0.64 5.55
CA TRP A 91 -20.70 0.09 6.92
C TRP A 91 -19.41 -0.72 7.17
N TRP A 92 -18.70 -1.16 6.13
CA TRP A 92 -17.39 -1.82 6.23
C TRP A 92 -16.20 -0.83 6.27
N GLU A 93 -16.44 0.47 6.07
CA GLU A 93 -15.44 1.55 6.11
C GLU A 93 -15.33 2.22 7.50
N ARG A 94 -16.01 1.65 8.51
CA ARG A 94 -16.00 2.13 9.89
C ARG A 94 -14.95 1.37 10.69
N ASN A 95 -14.05 2.10 11.36
CA ASN A 95 -13.08 1.59 12.34
C ASN A 95 -13.75 1.20 13.69
N ASP A 96 -15.07 1.01 13.71
CA ASP A 96 -15.89 1.00 14.92
C ASP A 96 -16.06 -0.43 15.47
N PHE A 97 -14.97 -1.21 15.51
CA PHE A 97 -14.98 -2.58 16.03
C PHE A 97 -14.79 -2.67 17.55
N GLN A 98 -15.03 -1.60 18.29
CA GLN A 98 -15.22 -1.68 19.75
C GLN A 98 -16.69 -1.46 20.06
N ASP A 99 -17.30 -2.49 20.64
CA ASP A 99 -18.55 -2.55 21.42
C ASP A 99 -19.60 -1.45 21.11
N PRO A 100 -20.79 -1.80 20.58
CA PRO A 100 -21.84 -0.81 20.28
C PRO A 100 -22.31 0.01 21.49
N ASP A 101 -22.00 -0.39 22.73
CA ASP A 101 -22.28 0.37 23.96
C ASP A 101 -21.14 1.32 24.39
N LEU A 102 -19.96 1.22 23.78
CA LEU A 102 -18.87 2.19 23.93
C LEU A 102 -19.04 3.28 22.87
N ALA A 103 -19.34 4.50 23.31
CA ALA A 103 -19.37 5.67 22.43
C ALA A 103 -18.10 5.67 21.55
N PRO A 104 -18.21 5.84 20.23
CA PRO A 104 -17.04 5.93 19.39
C PRO A 104 -16.20 7.08 19.94
N PRO A 105 -14.89 6.90 20.20
CA PRO A 105 -14.07 8.02 20.62
C PRO A 105 -14.08 9.02 19.46
N ALA A 106 -14.90 10.06 19.58
CA ALA A 106 -14.94 11.19 18.65
C ALA A 106 -13.53 11.79 18.42
N ALA A 107 -12.60 11.55 19.36
CA ALA A 107 -11.18 11.90 19.26
C ALA A 107 -10.35 11.08 18.23
N ARG A 108 -10.81 9.91 17.78
CA ARG A 108 -10.05 9.03 16.85
C ARG A 108 -10.15 9.47 15.39
N LEU A 109 -11.21 10.19 15.01
CA LEU A 109 -11.44 10.70 13.65
C LEU A 109 -10.96 12.14 13.44
N GLU A 110 -10.71 12.90 14.51
CA GLU A 110 -10.45 14.35 14.44
C GLU A 110 -8.96 14.77 14.60
N SER A 111 -8.02 13.86 14.87
CA SER A 111 -6.68 14.29 15.34
C SER A 111 -5.52 14.17 14.34
N CYS A 112 -5.64 13.35 13.30
CA CYS A 112 -4.60 13.24 12.28
C CYS A 112 -5.06 13.84 10.96
N HIS A 113 -4.36 14.90 10.51
CA HIS A 113 -4.53 15.49 9.18
C HIS A 113 -3.20 15.48 8.41
N GLY A 114 -3.30 15.36 7.08
CA GLY A 114 -2.15 15.42 6.19
C GLY A 114 -1.51 14.07 5.90
N LYS A 115 -0.42 14.10 5.13
CA LYS A 115 0.26 12.90 4.59
C LYS A 115 0.76 11.91 5.65
N ALA A 116 1.00 12.38 6.88
CA ALA A 116 1.41 11.53 7.98
C ALA A 116 0.36 10.43 8.26
N CYS A 117 -0.93 10.73 8.11
CA CYS A 117 -2.03 9.84 8.44
C CYS A 117 -2.25 8.68 7.46
N GLU A 118 -1.52 8.68 6.34
CA GLU A 118 -1.46 7.53 5.46
C GLU A 118 -0.45 6.47 5.95
N HIS A 119 0.44 6.84 6.89
CA HIS A 119 1.34 5.90 7.55
C HIS A 119 0.58 5.20 8.67
N THR A 120 0.53 3.88 8.61
CA THR A 120 -0.20 3.06 9.57
C THR A 120 0.78 2.08 10.22
N ALA A 121 0.35 1.34 11.23
CA ALA A 121 1.17 0.29 11.79
C ALA A 121 0.30 -0.92 12.18
N LEU A 122 0.93 -2.09 12.21
CA LEU A 122 0.33 -3.31 12.72
C LEU A 122 1.06 -3.72 13.99
N LEU A 123 0.33 -3.86 15.09
CA LEU A 123 0.83 -4.42 16.32
C LEU A 123 0.40 -5.88 16.41
N LEU A 124 1.35 -6.79 16.52
CA LEU A 124 1.11 -8.22 16.68
C LEU A 124 1.54 -8.66 18.08
N GLU A 125 0.66 -9.32 18.82
CA GLU A 125 1.00 -10.03 20.05
C GLU A 125 1.33 -11.49 19.70
N LEU A 126 2.50 -11.97 20.13
CA LEU A 126 2.89 -13.35 19.91
C LEU A 126 2.19 -14.29 20.89
N ASP A 127 1.77 -15.46 20.40
CA ASP A 127 1.11 -16.46 21.23
C ASP A 127 2.07 -16.95 22.34
N PRO A 128 1.71 -16.86 23.63
CA PRO A 128 2.53 -17.35 24.74
C PRO A 128 2.96 -18.82 24.60
N ALA A 129 2.19 -19.66 23.90
CA ALA A 129 2.56 -21.03 23.60
C ALA A 129 3.82 -21.09 22.70
N THR A 130 3.97 -20.16 21.76
CA THR A 130 5.17 -20.06 20.92
C THR A 130 6.40 -19.57 21.68
N ASN A 131 6.22 -18.84 22.79
CA ASN A 131 7.31 -18.42 23.68
C ASN A 131 7.95 -19.59 24.46
N THR A 132 7.47 -20.83 24.27
CA THR A 132 8.05 -22.03 24.89
C THR A 132 8.76 -22.96 23.90
N ALA A 133 8.66 -22.67 22.60
CA ALA A 133 9.29 -23.49 21.57
C ALA A 133 10.81 -23.25 21.51
N GLU A 134 11.60 -24.31 21.30
CA GLU A 134 13.06 -24.20 21.09
C GLU A 134 13.46 -23.60 19.73
N LEU A 135 12.48 -23.28 18.90
CA LEU A 135 12.65 -22.88 17.50
C LEU A 135 12.41 -21.38 17.33
N ASP A 136 13.00 -20.83 16.26
CA ASP A 136 12.74 -19.47 15.82
C ASP A 136 11.26 -19.33 15.45
N VAL A 137 10.69 -18.15 15.74
CA VAL A 137 9.31 -17.84 15.39
C VAL A 137 9.28 -17.16 14.04
N HIS A 138 8.51 -17.73 13.11
CA HIS A 138 8.34 -17.20 11.76
C HIS A 138 6.95 -16.61 11.60
N LEU A 139 6.89 -15.30 11.36
CA LEU A 139 5.66 -14.56 11.07
C LEU A 139 5.57 -14.29 9.57
N ASN A 140 4.42 -14.58 8.97
CA ASN A 140 4.11 -14.21 7.59
C ASN A 140 2.89 -13.30 7.58
N VAL A 141 3.13 -12.01 7.33
CA VAL A 141 2.13 -10.95 7.38
C VAL A 141 1.69 -10.65 5.96
N PRO A 142 0.46 -11.02 5.56
CA PRO A 142 -0.06 -10.67 4.25
C PRO A 142 -0.34 -9.16 4.19
N LEU A 143 0.18 -8.52 3.14
CA LEU A 143 0.02 -7.09 2.91
C LEU A 143 -0.57 -6.87 1.52
N HIS A 144 -1.15 -5.69 1.31
CA HIS A 144 -1.66 -5.25 0.02
C HIS A 144 -0.96 -3.97 -0.40
N VAL A 145 -0.57 -3.90 -1.67
CA VAL A 145 -0.13 -2.66 -2.29
C VAL A 145 -1.36 -1.84 -2.63
N ARG A 146 -1.40 -0.61 -2.12
CA ARG A 146 -2.47 0.33 -2.42
C ARG A 146 -2.44 0.74 -3.88
N TYR A 147 -3.60 1.14 -4.38
CA TYR A 147 -3.70 1.62 -5.74
C TYR A 147 -2.89 2.92 -5.91
N HIS A 148 -2.05 2.96 -6.94
CA HIS A 148 -1.41 4.18 -7.41
C HIS A 148 -2.22 4.74 -8.57
N ALA A 149 -2.51 6.05 -8.53
CA ALA A 149 -3.26 6.70 -9.59
C ALA A 149 -2.56 6.52 -10.94
N ALA A 150 -3.33 6.22 -11.98
CA ALA A 150 -2.79 6.03 -13.32
C ALA A 150 -2.05 7.30 -13.77
N GLN A 151 -0.80 7.14 -14.21
CA GLN A 151 0.03 8.27 -14.60
C GLN A 151 0.00 8.46 -16.11
N ALA A 152 -0.26 9.69 -16.56
CA ALA A 152 0.09 10.11 -17.90
C ALA A 152 1.55 10.54 -17.82
N ARG A 153 2.51 9.68 -18.17
CA ARG A 153 3.87 10.18 -18.39
C ARG A 153 3.77 11.28 -19.44
N ASP A 154 4.38 12.44 -19.13
CA ASP A 154 4.55 13.52 -20.08
C ASP A 154 5.02 12.91 -21.39
N ALA A 155 4.15 12.95 -22.39
CA ALA A 155 4.55 12.68 -23.74
C ALA A 155 5.69 13.66 -23.98
N ASP A 156 6.89 13.16 -24.32
CA ASP A 156 7.93 14.00 -24.91
C ASP A 156 7.25 14.99 -25.83
N VAL A 157 7.36 16.28 -25.47
CA VAL A 157 6.75 17.41 -26.15
C VAL A 157 6.92 17.16 -27.63
N LEU A 158 5.80 17.01 -28.35
CA LEU A 158 5.83 16.88 -29.81
C LEU A 158 6.79 17.97 -30.32
N PRO A 159 7.88 17.62 -31.03
CA PRO A 159 8.90 18.58 -31.39
C PRO A 159 8.23 19.76 -32.11
N ALA A 160 8.54 20.97 -31.64
CA ALA A 160 7.96 22.21 -32.14
C ALA A 160 8.06 22.24 -33.68
N ASP A 161 6.97 22.69 -34.33
CA ASP A 161 6.87 22.75 -35.78
C ASP A 161 8.14 23.39 -36.38
N PRO A 162 8.80 22.76 -37.38
CA PRO A 162 9.86 23.43 -38.10
C PRO A 162 9.29 24.68 -38.79
N PRO A 163 10.05 25.78 -38.87
CA PRO A 163 9.56 27.02 -39.48
C PRO A 163 9.10 26.74 -40.90
N ALA A 164 7.89 27.21 -41.23
CA ALA A 164 7.27 27.00 -42.54
C ALA A 164 8.20 27.51 -43.65
N ALA A 165 8.70 26.59 -44.48
CA ALA A 165 9.44 26.96 -45.67
C ALA A 165 8.48 27.65 -46.66
N HIS A 166 8.70 28.95 -46.87
CA HIS A 166 7.99 29.72 -47.87
C HIS A 166 8.54 29.40 -49.26
N ASP A 167 7.92 28.46 -49.99
CA ASP A 167 8.16 28.37 -51.42
C ASP A 167 6.91 28.08 -52.29
N GLY A 168 6.78 28.94 -53.31
CA GLY A 168 6.22 28.65 -54.63
C GLY A 168 4.71 28.48 -54.83
N SER A 169 4.16 27.32 -54.52
CA SER A 169 2.88 26.89 -55.12
C SER A 169 1.90 26.30 -54.11
N ALA A 170 0.60 26.52 -54.33
CA ALA A 170 -0.47 25.97 -53.49
C ALA A 170 -0.44 24.42 -53.46
N TRP A 171 -0.06 23.80 -54.57
CA TRP A 171 0.14 22.36 -54.69
C TRP A 171 1.32 21.87 -53.85
N GLY A 172 2.47 22.55 -53.91
CA GLY A 172 3.63 22.24 -53.07
C GLY A 172 3.30 22.30 -51.58
N ARG A 173 2.59 23.37 -51.15
CA ARG A 173 2.12 23.52 -49.77
C ARG A 173 1.14 22.42 -49.35
N ALA A 174 0.22 22.01 -50.22
CA ALA A 174 -0.72 20.92 -49.93
C ALA A 174 -0.01 19.57 -49.79
N THR A 175 0.95 19.26 -50.67
CA THR A 175 1.73 18.02 -50.59
C THR A 175 2.64 17.97 -49.36
N HIS A 176 3.28 19.09 -49.01
CA HIS A 176 4.04 19.20 -47.77
C HIS A 176 3.14 19.05 -46.54
N ALA A 177 1.97 19.71 -46.53
CA ALA A 177 1.01 19.58 -45.43
C ALA A 177 0.52 18.14 -45.25
N LEU A 178 0.24 17.43 -46.34
CA LEU A 178 -0.15 16.01 -46.31
C LEU A 178 0.99 15.11 -45.84
N ALA A 179 2.21 15.31 -46.34
CA ALA A 179 3.39 14.55 -45.89
C ALA A 179 3.68 14.79 -44.40
N HIS A 180 3.54 16.03 -43.92
CA HIS A 180 3.65 16.36 -42.50
C HIS A 180 2.51 15.75 -41.67
N ALA A 181 1.28 15.75 -42.17
CA ALA A 181 0.15 15.12 -41.49
C ALA A 181 0.33 13.60 -41.39
N GLN A 182 0.82 12.96 -42.46
CA GLN A 182 1.12 11.53 -42.50
C GLN A 182 2.27 11.17 -41.55
N HIS A 183 3.34 11.95 -41.54
CA HIS A 183 4.47 11.73 -40.62
C HIS A 183 4.04 11.90 -39.16
N ARG A 184 3.24 12.93 -38.84
CA ARG A 184 2.65 13.11 -37.51
C ARG A 184 1.72 11.96 -37.13
N TRP A 185 0.93 11.47 -38.07
CA TRP A 185 0.07 10.31 -37.84
C TRP A 185 0.88 9.06 -37.55
N GLN A 186 1.95 8.79 -38.31
CA GLN A 186 2.86 7.67 -38.04
C GLN A 186 3.55 7.78 -36.68
N GLN A 187 4.09 8.95 -36.34
CA GLN A 187 4.67 9.19 -35.01
C GLN A 187 3.66 9.02 -33.89
N PHE A 188 2.43 9.49 -34.09
CA PHE A 188 1.33 9.28 -33.15
C PHE A 188 1.02 7.78 -33.02
N THR A 189 0.87 7.04 -34.12
CA THR A 189 0.56 5.61 -34.05
C THR A 189 1.69 4.79 -33.44
N ASP A 190 2.94 5.09 -33.77
CA ASP A 190 4.10 4.37 -33.25
C ASP A 190 4.27 4.64 -31.75
N SER A 191 4.14 5.90 -31.32
CA SER A 191 4.15 6.25 -29.90
C SER A 191 2.95 5.67 -29.15
N TYR A 192 1.78 5.58 -29.79
CA TYR A 192 0.58 5.00 -29.21
C TYR A 192 0.67 3.47 -29.06
N LEU A 193 1.16 2.78 -30.08
CA LEU A 193 1.40 1.32 -30.06
C LEU A 193 2.52 0.96 -29.08
N ALA A 194 3.58 1.77 -28.99
CA ALA A 194 4.59 1.62 -27.96
C ALA A 194 3.98 1.77 -26.55
N ARG A 195 3.08 2.74 -26.32
CA ARG A 195 2.37 2.89 -25.03
C ARG A 195 1.43 1.74 -24.72
N TRP A 196 0.87 1.08 -25.73
CA TRP A 196 0.01 -0.10 -25.57
C TRP A 196 0.80 -1.35 -25.16
N THR A 197 2.07 -1.43 -25.58
CA THR A 197 2.94 -2.59 -25.32
C THR A 197 3.84 -2.41 -24.09
N HIS A 198 4.06 -1.18 -23.64
CA HIS A 198 4.83 -0.90 -22.42
C HIS A 198 3.94 -0.91 -21.17
N THR A 199 4.12 -1.92 -20.33
CA THR A 199 3.65 -1.90 -18.94
C THR A 199 4.39 -0.80 -18.18
N GLN A 200 3.63 0.10 -17.56
CA GLN A 200 4.21 1.09 -16.66
C GLN A 200 4.43 0.45 -15.29
N TYR A 201 5.57 0.75 -14.68
CA TYR A 201 5.90 0.31 -13.33
C TYR A 201 6.18 1.53 -12.46
N GLU A 202 5.73 1.47 -11.22
CA GLU A 202 6.07 2.44 -10.18
C GLU A 202 7.00 1.79 -9.16
N HIS A 203 7.96 2.57 -8.68
CA HIS A 203 8.85 2.15 -7.61
C HIS A 203 8.17 2.40 -6.27
N VAL A 204 7.71 1.33 -5.63
CA VAL A 204 6.94 1.39 -4.39
C VAL A 204 7.84 1.05 -3.21
N PRO A 205 7.99 1.96 -2.21
CA PRO A 205 8.66 1.63 -0.97
C PRO A 205 7.80 0.66 -0.16
N LEU A 206 8.39 -0.46 0.25
CA LEU A 206 7.72 -1.48 1.07
C LEU A 206 8.04 -1.34 2.56
N LEU A 207 9.02 -0.52 2.89
CA LEU A 207 9.24 -0.04 4.25
C LEU A 207 8.98 1.46 4.30
N ALA A 208 8.54 1.90 5.48
CA ALA A 208 8.65 3.30 5.83
C ALA A 208 10.13 3.68 5.96
N ASN A 209 10.47 4.94 5.66
CA ASN A 209 11.86 5.42 5.60
C ASN A 209 12.65 5.05 6.86
N ASN A 210 13.52 4.03 6.74
CA ASN A 210 14.36 3.48 7.82
C ASN A 210 13.58 2.90 9.03
N ALA A 211 12.33 2.52 8.87
CA ALA A 211 11.53 1.88 9.92
C ALA A 211 11.16 0.45 9.51
N GLY A 212 11.98 -0.52 9.96
CA GLY A 212 11.66 -1.95 9.87
C GLY A 212 10.76 -2.40 11.02
N PRO A 213 10.32 -3.68 11.01
CA PRO A 213 9.60 -4.27 12.15
C PRO A 213 10.41 -4.17 13.43
N VAL A 214 9.75 -3.78 14.52
CA VAL A 214 10.35 -3.66 15.85
C VAL A 214 9.77 -4.75 16.74
N VAL A 215 10.62 -5.66 17.20
CA VAL A 215 10.24 -6.65 18.22
C VAL A 215 10.46 -6.02 19.58
N PHE A 216 9.51 -6.16 20.50
CA PHE A 216 9.64 -5.67 21.87
C PHE A 216 8.86 -6.57 22.82
N ALA A 217 9.05 -6.40 24.12
CA ALA A 217 8.39 -7.21 25.14
C ALA A 217 7.92 -6.36 26.31
N SER A 218 6.78 -6.70 26.90
CA SER A 218 6.36 -6.19 28.21
C SER A 218 6.64 -7.28 29.25
N CYS A 219 7.49 -6.99 30.22
CA CYS A 219 8.03 -8.00 31.13
C CYS A 219 7.79 -7.64 32.59
N SER A 220 7.18 -8.56 33.34
CA SER A 220 6.96 -8.39 34.79
C SER A 220 8.25 -8.35 35.60
N GLU A 221 9.33 -8.93 35.06
CA GLU A 221 10.69 -8.88 35.61
C GLU A 221 11.66 -8.47 34.49
N PRO A 222 12.76 -7.75 34.80
CA PRO A 222 13.71 -7.35 33.77
C PRO A 222 14.29 -8.58 33.04
N PRO A 223 14.22 -8.62 31.69
CA PRO A 223 14.83 -9.68 30.91
C PRO A 223 16.36 -9.55 30.92
N ASP A 224 17.06 -10.48 30.24
CA ASP A 224 18.53 -10.46 30.17
C ASP A 224 19.05 -9.13 29.61
N PRO A 225 19.78 -8.31 30.40
CA PRO A 225 20.26 -7.01 29.97
C PRO A 225 21.36 -7.08 28.91
N MET A 226 21.89 -8.27 28.60
CA MET A 226 22.80 -8.46 27.47
C MET A 226 22.08 -8.54 26.12
N ILE A 227 20.76 -8.76 26.14
CA ILE A 227 19.93 -8.93 24.94
C ILE A 227 18.92 -7.78 24.83
N TRP A 228 18.41 -7.30 25.96
CA TRP A 228 17.30 -6.35 26.03
C TRP A 228 17.68 -5.04 26.71
N GLU A 229 17.10 -3.95 26.24
CA GLU A 229 17.17 -2.63 26.87
C GLU A 229 15.77 -2.08 27.14
N GLU A 230 15.61 -1.35 28.24
CA GLU A 230 14.34 -0.70 28.58
C GLU A 230 14.03 0.39 27.56
N THR A 231 12.78 0.46 27.12
CA THR A 231 12.33 1.39 26.07
C THR A 231 11.00 2.04 26.43
N ALA A 232 10.74 3.21 25.86
CA ALA A 232 9.45 3.88 25.96
C ALA A 232 8.62 3.65 24.69
N PRO A 233 7.27 3.62 24.75
CA PRO A 233 6.43 3.49 23.56
C PRO A 233 6.74 4.49 22.45
N ALA A 234 7.12 5.72 22.81
CA ALA A 234 7.49 6.77 21.87
C ALA A 234 8.79 6.48 21.09
N GLN A 235 9.63 5.57 21.59
CA GLN A 235 10.85 5.13 20.88
C GLN A 235 10.57 3.98 19.93
N LEU A 236 9.42 3.31 20.02
CA LEU A 236 9.02 2.25 19.08
C LEU A 236 8.47 2.82 17.76
N LEU A 237 8.01 4.08 17.79
CA LEU A 237 7.48 4.81 16.63
C LEU A 237 8.47 5.91 16.23
N HIS A 238 8.84 5.95 14.95
CA HIS A 238 9.80 6.92 14.42
C HIS A 238 9.21 7.73 13.26
N GLY A 239 9.73 8.95 13.09
CA GLY A 239 9.44 9.79 11.93
C GLY A 239 7.95 9.99 11.67
N GLU A 240 7.49 9.56 10.50
CA GLU A 240 6.12 9.73 10.02
C GLU A 240 5.07 8.94 10.85
N HIS A 241 5.48 7.94 11.64
CA HIS A 241 4.60 7.13 12.48
C HIS A 241 4.39 7.69 13.89
N ALA A 242 5.05 8.79 14.27
CA ALA A 242 4.97 9.36 15.62
C ALA A 242 3.54 9.75 16.04
N HIS A 243 2.67 10.05 15.07
CA HIS A 243 1.26 10.37 15.31
C HIS A 243 0.45 9.19 15.87
N LEU A 244 0.93 7.95 15.71
CA LEU A 244 0.26 6.73 16.21
C LEU A 244 0.50 6.47 17.71
N LEU A 245 1.27 7.32 18.40
CA LEU A 245 1.66 7.08 19.80
C LEU A 245 0.46 6.95 20.74
N ALA A 246 -0.59 7.76 20.55
CA ALA A 246 -1.79 7.66 21.37
C ALA A 246 -2.51 6.31 21.19
N GLU A 247 -2.56 5.82 19.95
CA GLU A 247 -3.16 4.52 19.63
C GLU A 247 -2.32 3.37 20.16
N LEU A 248 -0.99 3.44 20.01
CA LEU A 248 -0.06 2.45 20.58
C LEU A 248 -0.20 2.37 22.11
N ASN A 249 -0.27 3.51 22.80
CA ASN A 249 -0.49 3.54 24.24
C ASN A 249 -1.86 2.96 24.63
N GLY A 250 -2.89 3.18 23.81
CA GLY A 250 -4.21 2.58 23.99
C GLY A 250 -4.20 1.06 23.82
N ALA A 251 -3.52 0.57 22.78
CA ALA A 251 -3.35 -0.87 22.52
C ALA A 251 -2.56 -1.56 23.65
N LEU A 252 -1.57 -0.88 24.21
CA LEU A 252 -0.76 -1.38 25.32
C LEU A 252 -1.33 -1.04 26.70
N ALA A 253 -2.54 -0.49 26.81
CA ALA A 253 -3.09 -0.03 28.09
C ALA A 253 -3.28 -1.15 29.14
N THR A 254 -3.43 -2.39 28.69
CA THR A 254 -3.51 -3.58 29.55
C THR A 254 -2.14 -4.04 30.05
N GLN A 255 -1.06 -3.58 29.42
CA GLN A 255 0.32 -3.89 29.79
C GLN A 255 0.79 -2.92 30.87
N THR A 256 0.83 -3.41 32.11
CA THR A 256 1.25 -2.61 33.28
C THR A 256 2.74 -2.69 33.57
N SER A 257 3.45 -3.56 32.84
CA SER A 257 4.87 -3.81 33.03
C SER A 257 5.75 -2.95 32.11
N PRO A 258 7.00 -2.66 32.49
CA PRO A 258 7.94 -1.92 31.63
C PRO A 258 8.13 -2.61 30.27
N LEU A 259 8.44 -1.80 29.26
CA LEU A 259 8.73 -2.29 27.91
C LEU A 259 10.23 -2.42 27.69
N TYR A 260 10.60 -3.44 26.94
CA TYR A 260 11.97 -3.75 26.56
C TYR A 260 12.06 -4.01 25.06
N THR A 261 13.11 -3.52 24.41
CA THR A 261 13.44 -3.85 23.02
C THR A 261 14.76 -4.63 22.98
N PRO A 262 14.97 -5.55 22.03
CA PRO A 262 16.30 -6.09 21.78
C PRO A 262 17.28 -4.97 21.46
N ILE A 263 18.49 -5.03 22.00
CA ILE A 263 19.58 -4.06 21.77
C ILE A 263 19.92 -3.98 20.28
N ALA A 264 19.84 -5.12 19.60
CA ALA A 264 20.16 -5.23 18.20
C ALA A 264 18.88 -5.12 17.37
N ALA A 265 18.75 -4.00 16.65
CA ALA A 265 17.60 -3.75 15.79
C ALA A 265 17.43 -4.83 14.71
N SER A 266 16.17 -5.05 14.31
CA SER A 266 15.84 -5.95 13.22
C SER A 266 16.52 -5.53 11.92
N TYR A 267 16.92 -6.49 11.09
CA TYR A 267 17.63 -6.20 9.84
C TYR A 267 17.07 -6.98 8.65
N THR A 268 17.41 -6.49 7.46
CA THR A 268 17.15 -7.17 6.20
C THR A 268 18.32 -6.98 5.25
N ASP A 269 18.66 -8.03 4.52
CA ASP A 269 19.60 -7.97 3.39
C ASP A 269 18.84 -7.87 2.04
N GLU A 270 17.50 -7.87 2.10
CA GLU A 270 16.65 -7.85 0.92
C GLU A 270 16.27 -6.43 0.51
N PRO A 271 16.06 -6.18 -0.79
CA PRO A 271 15.53 -4.90 -1.24
C PRO A 271 14.14 -4.62 -0.63
N THR A 272 14.01 -3.42 -0.07
CA THR A 272 12.83 -2.90 0.66
C THR A 272 11.91 -2.08 -0.24
N SER A 273 12.00 -2.29 -1.55
CA SER A 273 11.17 -1.66 -2.55
C SER A 273 10.84 -2.62 -3.69
N ALA A 274 9.73 -2.35 -4.37
CA ALA A 274 9.21 -3.14 -5.47
C ALA A 274 8.98 -2.29 -6.71
N GLU A 275 9.08 -2.92 -7.88
CA GLU A 275 8.44 -2.39 -9.09
C GLU A 275 7.08 -3.06 -9.21
N VAL A 276 6.03 -2.25 -9.04
CA VAL A 276 4.64 -2.71 -9.14
C VAL A 276 4.05 -2.13 -10.43
N PRO A 277 3.35 -2.94 -11.25
CA PRO A 277 2.72 -2.40 -12.45
C PRO A 277 1.70 -1.33 -12.06
N ILE A 278 1.54 -0.28 -12.87
CA ILE A 278 0.51 0.76 -12.67
C ILE A 278 -0.28 1.01 -13.95
N GLY A 279 -1.47 1.59 -13.80
CA GLY A 279 -2.33 1.94 -14.92
C GLY A 279 -1.71 3.04 -15.79
N ASN A 280 -1.76 2.88 -17.11
CA ASN A 280 -1.33 3.91 -18.06
C ASN A 280 -2.50 4.81 -18.44
N ALA A 281 -2.55 6.03 -17.89
CA ALA A 281 -3.64 6.97 -18.15
C ALA A 281 -3.74 7.38 -19.63
N ALA A 282 -2.65 7.29 -20.40
CA ALA A 282 -2.67 7.59 -21.83
C ALA A 282 -3.53 6.60 -22.64
N LEU A 283 -3.87 5.44 -22.08
CA LEU A 283 -4.74 4.45 -22.71
C LEU A 283 -6.23 4.73 -22.50
N TYR A 284 -6.58 5.64 -21.60
CA TYR A 284 -7.96 5.95 -21.27
C TYR A 284 -8.83 6.30 -22.50
N PRO A 285 -8.37 7.12 -23.47
CA PRO A 285 -9.16 7.40 -24.67
C PRO A 285 -9.43 6.17 -25.56
N ALA A 286 -8.47 5.23 -25.69
CA ALA A 286 -8.72 3.98 -26.42
C ALA A 286 -9.77 3.14 -25.71
N VAL A 287 -9.61 2.99 -24.39
CA VAL A 287 -10.53 2.18 -23.58
C VAL A 287 -11.94 2.73 -23.72
N LEU A 288 -12.12 4.06 -23.64
CA LEU A 288 -13.41 4.71 -23.87
C LEU A 288 -13.96 4.47 -25.29
N LEU A 289 -13.13 4.64 -26.32
CA LEU A 289 -13.55 4.45 -27.71
C LEU A 289 -13.98 2.99 -27.97
N MET A 290 -13.18 2.03 -27.52
CA MET A 290 -13.47 0.60 -27.65
C MET A 290 -14.74 0.23 -26.88
N THR A 291 -14.92 0.76 -25.67
CA THR A 291 -16.14 0.56 -24.88
C THR A 291 -17.36 1.12 -25.60
N LEU A 292 -17.26 2.33 -26.17
CA LEU A 292 -18.34 2.92 -26.97
C LEU A 292 -18.68 2.06 -28.19
N LEU A 293 -17.67 1.60 -28.94
CA LEU A 293 -17.87 0.73 -30.09
C LEU A 293 -18.54 -0.60 -29.70
N ALA A 294 -18.14 -1.20 -28.58
CA ALA A 294 -18.74 -2.41 -28.06
C ALA A 294 -20.22 -2.19 -27.68
N VAL A 295 -20.54 -1.08 -27.00
CA VAL A 295 -21.91 -0.70 -26.67
C VAL A 295 -22.76 -0.49 -27.93
N LEU A 296 -22.23 0.21 -28.93
CA LEU A 296 -22.92 0.42 -30.21
C LEU A 296 -23.18 -0.90 -30.94
N PHE A 297 -22.20 -1.81 -30.97
CA PHE A 297 -22.33 -3.12 -31.58
C PHE A 297 -23.38 -3.98 -30.86
N ALA A 298 -23.33 -4.04 -29.53
CA ALA A 298 -24.29 -4.76 -28.72
C ALA A 298 -25.71 -4.21 -28.92
N THR A 299 -25.87 -2.89 -28.94
CA THR A 299 -27.16 -2.22 -29.19
C THR A 299 -27.70 -2.59 -30.57
N ARG A 300 -26.84 -2.56 -31.61
CA ARG A 300 -27.23 -2.97 -32.97
C ARG A 300 -27.65 -4.44 -33.04
N ALA A 301 -26.93 -5.32 -32.34
CA ALA A 301 -27.26 -6.74 -32.26
C ALA A 301 -28.63 -6.96 -31.61
N VAL A 302 -28.92 -6.31 -30.49
CA VAL A 302 -30.22 -6.37 -29.81
C VAL A 302 -31.35 -5.87 -30.70
N VAL A 303 -31.18 -4.72 -31.37
CA VAL A 303 -32.18 -4.17 -32.30
C VAL A 303 -32.46 -5.15 -33.45
N LYS A 304 -31.43 -5.80 -33.99
CA LYS A 304 -31.58 -6.80 -35.04
C LYS A 304 -32.35 -8.03 -34.54
N SER A 305 -32.05 -8.52 -33.33
CA SER A 305 -32.75 -9.64 -32.72
C SER A 305 -34.24 -9.34 -32.45
N VAL A 306 -34.55 -8.15 -31.94
CA VAL A 306 -35.94 -7.72 -31.70
C VAL A 306 -36.71 -7.59 -33.01
N ARG A 307 -36.11 -6.99 -34.05
CA ARG A 307 -36.74 -6.91 -35.38
C ARG A 307 -37.00 -8.28 -35.99
N HIS A 308 -36.08 -9.23 -35.79
CA HIS A 308 -36.26 -10.59 -36.30
C HIS A 308 -37.40 -11.30 -35.55
N ALA A 309 -37.48 -11.17 -34.23
CA ALA A 309 -38.56 -11.72 -33.42
C ALA A 309 -39.95 -11.10 -33.73
N ALA A 310 -40.01 -9.82 -34.13
CA ALA A 310 -41.27 -9.17 -34.53
C ALA A 310 -41.71 -9.50 -35.97
N SER A 311 -40.83 -10.12 -36.77
CA SER A 311 -41.10 -10.53 -38.15
C SER A 311 -41.51 -12.01 -38.30
N VAL A 312 -41.57 -12.75 -37.19
CA VAL A 312 -42.04 -14.14 -37.07
C VAL A 312 -43.42 -14.12 -36.42
#